data_AF-A0A0H5SGL2-F1
#
_entry.id   AF-A0A0H5SGL2-F1
#
_cell.length_a   1.000
_cell.length_b   1.000
_cell.length_c   1.000
_cell.angle_alpha   90.00
_cell.angle_beta   90.00
_cell.angle_gamma   90.00
#
_symmetry.space_group_name_H-M   'P 1'
#
loop_
_entity.id
_entity.type
_entity.pdbx_description
1 polymer ?
#
loop_
_entity_poly.entity_id
_entity_poly.type
_entity_poly.pdbx_seq_one_letter_code
_entity_poly.pdbx_strand_id
1 'polypeptide(L)'
;MDHYDRILERQFVMTDSGKIDKIKDLYVTYNPMVDLQALKDKGFLDAVEKMMEPILDKFDDFAPEVLAYWAKLGMVKEAHGRDDVMSWTEYAAKTGYLWESPNSPMEGVQNRYKMWNSFVPVSAFDPRNEGRKYPTVVVLHGGFNPISIIDGWGFVQEAAKREWIVIVPSLELDDIIDEILDKAKKLYPIDESRIYACGFSYGGYMSCTLGNKRPDVYAAVGPCGAPINNSFCDKAIGPEPQMPFDGIPRALAMNTNMPIFTASGNLDGGRFPVYDAKNMYNGSSFVKEMVEGINSWARVNDAKEIDLSEVLAMRERDDLSEAEKGLGLPLPADCLKTVVSDGITNYIGDLKSRDGVTRIRIMCMMNIPHWPTPEMVRQMYEFFSHFSRDPKTKESIYTE
;
A
#
# COMPACT_ATOMS: atom_id res chain seq x y z
N MET A 1 -0.22 25.96 -23.89
CA MET A 1 -0.28 25.05 -22.75
C MET A 1 1.15 24.66 -22.45
N ASP A 2 1.64 24.93 -21.25
CA ASP A 2 3.00 24.51 -20.88
C ASP A 2 3.07 22.96 -20.76
N HIS A 3 4.28 22.41 -20.67
CA HIS A 3 4.48 20.95 -20.62
C HIS A 3 3.73 20.30 -19.45
N TYR A 4 3.74 20.93 -18.28
CA TYR A 4 3.10 20.40 -17.09
C TYR A 4 1.58 20.55 -17.10
N ASP A 5 1.06 21.63 -17.69
CA ASP A 5 -0.37 21.79 -17.94
C ASP A 5 -0.89 20.68 -18.86
N ARG A 6 -0.09 20.25 -19.86
CA ARG A 6 -0.46 19.10 -20.70
C ARG A 6 -0.56 17.81 -19.89
N ILE A 7 0.39 17.55 -18.99
CA ILE A 7 0.35 16.37 -18.11
C ILE A 7 -0.90 16.42 -17.24
N LEU A 8 -1.14 17.56 -16.59
CA LEU A 8 -2.26 17.77 -15.68
C LEU A 8 -3.65 17.57 -16.32
N GLU A 9 -3.75 17.80 -17.64
CA GLU A 9 -4.99 17.64 -18.41
C GLU A 9 -5.17 16.24 -19.01
N ARG A 10 -4.20 15.32 -18.88
CA ARG A 10 -4.35 13.92 -19.34
C ARG A 10 -5.46 13.22 -18.57
N GLN A 11 -6.24 12.40 -19.26
CA GLN A 11 -7.37 11.70 -18.67
C GLN A 11 -6.93 10.41 -17.97
N PHE A 12 -7.57 10.11 -16.85
CA PHE A 12 -7.56 8.79 -16.24
C PHE A 12 -8.78 8.65 -15.32
N VAL A 13 -9.26 7.43 -15.11
CA VAL A 13 -10.45 7.19 -14.28
C VAL A 13 -10.05 6.46 -13.01
N MET A 14 -10.17 7.12 -11.85
CA MET A 14 -9.86 6.48 -10.57
C MET A 14 -10.97 5.55 -10.08
N THR A 15 -12.23 5.87 -10.37
CA THR A 15 -13.40 5.13 -9.89
C THR A 15 -14.37 4.90 -11.04
N ASP A 16 -15.10 3.78 -11.03
CA ASP A 16 -16.13 3.50 -12.05
C ASP A 16 -17.25 4.56 -12.06
N SER A 17 -17.39 5.34 -10.98
CA SER A 17 -18.29 6.49 -10.87
C SER A 17 -17.74 7.80 -11.44
N GLY A 18 -16.50 7.82 -11.96
CA GLY A 18 -15.89 8.99 -12.61
C GLY A 18 -15.58 10.16 -11.65
N LYS A 19 -15.31 9.90 -10.36
CA LYS A 19 -15.07 10.97 -9.37
C LYS A 19 -13.78 11.74 -9.62
N ILE A 20 -12.76 11.10 -10.21
CA ILE A 20 -11.48 11.72 -10.56
C ILE A 20 -11.20 11.33 -12.02
N ASP A 21 -11.08 12.33 -12.89
CA ASP A 21 -11.02 12.15 -14.36
C ASP A 21 -9.69 12.63 -14.97
N LYS A 22 -8.92 13.46 -14.26
CA LYS A 22 -7.66 14.04 -14.75
C LYS A 22 -6.59 14.08 -13.69
N ILE A 23 -5.31 14.06 -14.10
CA ILE A 23 -4.17 14.12 -13.16
C ILE A 23 -4.31 15.31 -12.20
N LYS A 24 -4.72 16.48 -12.68
CA LYS A 24 -4.92 17.67 -11.81
C LYS A 24 -5.88 17.42 -10.65
N ASP A 25 -6.86 16.55 -10.83
CA ASP A 25 -7.89 16.32 -9.81
C ASP A 25 -7.31 15.64 -8.57
N LEU A 26 -6.27 14.81 -8.73
CA LEU A 26 -5.52 14.21 -7.63
C LEU A 26 -4.84 15.26 -6.74
N TYR A 27 -4.34 16.32 -7.35
CA TYR A 27 -3.42 17.25 -6.68
C TYR A 27 -4.10 18.52 -6.20
N VAL A 28 -5.06 19.08 -6.95
CA VAL A 28 -5.62 20.39 -6.60
C VAL A 28 -7.13 20.42 -6.41
N THR A 29 -7.88 19.52 -7.05
CA THR A 29 -9.36 19.54 -6.97
C THR A 29 -9.85 19.14 -5.57
N TYR A 30 -9.20 18.16 -4.94
CA TYR A 30 -9.59 17.64 -3.62
C TYR A 30 -8.67 18.04 -2.47
N ASN A 31 -7.59 18.77 -2.74
CA ASN A 31 -6.64 19.21 -1.71
C ASN A 31 -6.03 20.59 -2.04
N PRO A 32 -6.68 21.69 -1.63
CA PRO A 32 -6.21 23.05 -1.96
C PRO A 32 -4.87 23.42 -1.29
N MET A 33 -4.34 22.59 -0.39
CA MET A 33 -3.08 22.84 0.31
C MET A 33 -1.86 22.39 -0.49
N VAL A 34 -2.04 21.64 -1.59
CA VAL A 34 -0.92 21.22 -2.44
C VAL A 34 -0.34 22.43 -3.17
N ASP A 35 0.94 22.68 -2.97
CA ASP A 35 1.70 23.64 -3.76
C ASP A 35 2.02 23.02 -5.13
N LEU A 36 1.07 23.14 -6.05
CA LEU A 36 1.21 22.60 -7.41
C LEU A 36 2.37 23.24 -8.17
N GLN A 37 2.67 24.53 -7.93
CA GLN A 37 3.78 25.19 -8.60
C GLN A 37 5.11 24.60 -8.17
N ALA A 38 5.28 24.30 -6.88
CA ALA A 38 6.47 23.59 -6.40
C ALA A 38 6.61 22.19 -7.02
N LEU A 39 5.51 21.46 -7.23
CA LEU A 39 5.56 20.15 -7.92
C LEU A 39 5.99 20.29 -9.39
N LYS A 40 5.52 21.34 -10.08
CA LYS A 40 5.95 21.68 -11.44
C LYS A 40 7.44 22.04 -11.47
N ASP A 41 7.86 22.99 -10.65
CA ASP A 41 9.22 23.54 -10.65
C ASP A 41 10.28 22.47 -10.33
N LYS A 42 9.91 21.45 -9.54
CA LYS A 42 10.81 20.36 -9.16
C LYS A 42 10.72 19.13 -10.07
N GLY A 43 9.86 19.12 -11.09
CA GLY A 43 9.76 18.04 -12.08
C GLY A 43 9.03 16.79 -11.60
N PHE A 44 8.23 16.87 -10.54
CA PHE A 44 7.51 15.71 -10.01
C PHE A 44 6.47 15.15 -11.01
N LEU A 45 5.84 16.03 -11.79
CA LEU A 45 4.80 15.64 -12.73
C LEU A 45 5.31 14.74 -13.87
N ASP A 46 6.60 14.82 -14.23
CA ASP A 46 7.19 13.89 -15.20
C ASP A 46 7.23 12.46 -14.66
N ALA A 47 7.55 12.30 -13.37
CA ALA A 47 7.57 11.00 -12.71
C ALA A 47 6.15 10.43 -12.57
N VAL A 48 5.17 11.29 -12.29
CA VAL A 48 3.74 10.91 -12.25
C VAL A 48 3.25 10.46 -13.62
N GLU A 49 3.53 11.23 -14.68
CA GLU A 49 3.14 10.86 -16.05
C GLU A 49 3.70 9.49 -16.44
N LYS A 50 4.99 9.26 -16.17
CA LYS A 50 5.65 7.98 -16.43
C LYS A 50 5.05 6.83 -15.61
N MET A 51 4.74 7.07 -14.34
CA MET A 51 4.12 6.06 -13.47
C MET A 51 2.73 5.68 -13.97
N MET A 52 1.96 6.65 -14.45
CA MET A 52 0.56 6.47 -14.87
C MET A 52 0.41 6.10 -16.35
N GLU A 53 1.47 6.08 -17.16
CA GLU A 53 1.45 5.80 -18.61
C GLU A 53 0.50 4.65 -19.06
N PRO A 54 0.39 3.53 -18.33
CA PRO A 54 -0.52 2.44 -18.72
C PRO A 54 -2.01 2.80 -18.68
N ILE A 55 -2.39 3.76 -17.84
CA ILE A 55 -3.79 4.13 -17.58
C ILE A 55 -4.15 5.54 -18.04
N LEU A 56 -3.17 6.30 -18.56
CA LEU A 56 -3.43 7.63 -19.09
C LEU A 56 -4.02 7.56 -20.50
N ASP A 57 -5.14 8.24 -20.68
CA ASP A 57 -5.92 8.32 -21.92
C ASP A 57 -6.39 6.94 -22.42
N LYS A 58 -6.47 5.97 -21.50
CA LYS A 58 -6.85 4.56 -21.73
C LYS A 58 -7.80 4.11 -20.63
N PHE A 59 -8.88 3.42 -21.01
CA PHE A 59 -9.91 2.97 -20.07
C PHE A 59 -10.04 1.45 -19.99
N ASP A 60 -9.42 0.72 -20.91
CA ASP A 60 -9.34 -0.75 -20.92
C ASP A 60 -7.91 -1.18 -20.58
N ASP A 61 -7.75 -1.91 -19.47
CA ASP A 61 -6.47 -2.35 -18.95
C ASP A 61 -5.90 -3.58 -19.67
N PHE A 62 -6.63 -4.13 -20.64
CA PHE A 62 -6.22 -5.19 -21.57
C PHE A 62 -6.18 -4.73 -23.02
N ALA A 63 -6.29 -3.42 -23.29
CA ALA A 63 -6.05 -2.88 -24.62
C ALA A 63 -4.64 -3.29 -25.13
N PRO A 64 -4.45 -3.54 -26.44
CA PRO A 64 -3.17 -4.00 -26.99
C PRO A 64 -1.97 -3.14 -26.60
N GLU A 65 -2.15 -1.83 -26.46
CA GLU A 65 -1.12 -0.87 -26.05
C GLU A 65 -0.71 -1.03 -24.58
N VAL A 66 -1.64 -1.41 -23.71
CA VAL A 66 -1.36 -1.69 -22.28
C VAL A 66 -0.61 -3.01 -22.15
N LEU A 67 -1.05 -4.05 -22.86
CA LEU A 67 -0.34 -5.33 -22.90
C LEU A 67 1.06 -5.19 -23.50
N ALA A 68 1.21 -4.41 -24.57
CA ALA A 68 2.52 -4.13 -25.17
C ALA A 68 3.45 -3.35 -24.22
N TYR A 69 2.90 -2.41 -23.44
CA TYR A 69 3.67 -1.71 -22.41
C TYR A 69 4.25 -2.70 -21.38
N TRP A 70 3.42 -3.60 -20.85
CA TRP A 70 3.89 -4.59 -19.87
C TRP A 70 4.87 -5.61 -20.47
N ALA A 71 4.60 -6.06 -21.70
CA ALA A 71 5.52 -6.94 -22.42
C ALA A 71 6.91 -6.31 -22.63
N LYS A 72 6.97 -5.00 -22.92
CA LYS A 72 8.22 -4.24 -23.04
C LYS A 72 9.00 -4.19 -21.72
N LEU A 73 8.30 -4.20 -20.59
CA LEU A 73 8.90 -4.27 -19.26
C LEU A 73 9.20 -5.72 -18.80
N GLY A 74 9.02 -6.72 -19.66
CA GLY A 74 9.29 -8.11 -19.33
C GLY A 74 8.22 -8.75 -18.46
N MET A 75 6.98 -8.25 -18.51
CA MET A 75 5.85 -8.76 -17.74
C MET A 75 4.75 -9.29 -18.66
N VAL A 76 4.16 -10.43 -18.29
CA VAL A 76 2.91 -10.95 -18.84
C VAL A 76 1.78 -10.55 -17.89
N LYS A 77 0.80 -9.81 -18.40
CA LYS A 77 -0.42 -9.46 -17.66
C LYS A 77 -1.54 -10.43 -18.03
N GLU A 78 -2.19 -11.04 -17.05
CA GLU A 78 -3.31 -11.97 -17.27
C GLU A 78 -4.52 -11.59 -16.40
N ALA A 79 -5.72 -11.81 -16.94
CA ALA A 79 -6.99 -11.62 -16.24
C ALA A 79 -7.54 -12.96 -15.75
N HIS A 80 -8.03 -12.97 -14.51
CA HIS A 80 -8.60 -14.16 -13.87
C HIS A 80 -9.92 -13.83 -13.21
N GLY A 81 -10.79 -14.83 -13.05
CA GLY A 81 -12.01 -14.73 -12.25
C GLY A 81 -13.03 -13.70 -12.76
N ARG A 82 -12.94 -13.27 -14.03
CA ARG A 82 -13.87 -12.29 -14.62
C ARG A 82 -15.32 -12.79 -14.67
N ASP A 83 -15.50 -14.11 -14.77
CA ASP A 83 -16.80 -14.78 -14.73
C ASP A 83 -17.11 -15.44 -13.35
N ASP A 84 -16.20 -15.30 -12.37
CA ASP A 84 -16.34 -15.91 -11.03
C ASP A 84 -17.15 -14.98 -10.12
N VAL A 85 -18.48 -15.14 -10.13
CA VAL A 85 -19.41 -14.26 -9.41
C VAL A 85 -19.28 -14.45 -7.89
N MET A 86 -19.18 -13.33 -7.17
CA MET A 86 -19.19 -13.33 -5.71
C MET A 86 -20.62 -13.50 -5.15
N SER A 87 -20.89 -14.65 -4.54
CA SER A 87 -22.16 -14.91 -3.86
C SER A 87 -22.17 -14.34 -2.44
N TRP A 88 -22.62 -13.10 -2.29
CA TRP A 88 -22.74 -12.45 -0.98
C TRP A 88 -23.77 -13.10 -0.05
N THR A 89 -24.77 -13.81 -0.61
CA THR A 89 -25.71 -14.61 0.19
C THR A 89 -25.04 -15.82 0.81
N GLU A 90 -24.21 -16.55 0.05
CA GLU A 90 -23.44 -17.68 0.60
C GLU A 90 -22.38 -17.20 1.57
N TYR A 91 -21.70 -16.09 1.25
CA TYR A 91 -20.73 -15.48 2.14
C TYR A 91 -21.37 -15.10 3.48
N ALA A 92 -22.53 -14.42 3.45
CA ALA A 92 -23.28 -14.08 4.65
C ALA A 92 -23.75 -15.31 5.44
N ALA A 93 -24.16 -16.40 4.76
CA ALA A 93 -24.53 -17.64 5.43
C ALA A 93 -23.33 -18.28 6.15
N LYS A 94 -22.12 -18.16 5.60
CA LYS A 94 -20.87 -18.68 6.18
C LYS A 94 -20.35 -17.82 7.31
N THR A 95 -20.36 -16.50 7.16
CA THR A 95 -19.63 -15.56 8.02
C THR A 95 -20.54 -14.74 8.94
N GLY A 96 -21.82 -14.63 8.61
CA GLY A 96 -22.76 -13.71 9.25
C GLY A 96 -22.71 -12.28 8.70
N TYR A 97 -21.84 -11.99 7.72
CA TYR A 97 -21.64 -10.63 7.19
C TYR A 97 -22.12 -10.53 5.74
N LEU A 98 -23.12 -9.68 5.51
CA LEU A 98 -23.70 -9.44 4.20
C LEU A 98 -23.15 -8.14 3.60
N TRP A 99 -22.81 -8.19 2.31
CA TRP A 99 -22.58 -6.99 1.53
C TRP A 99 -23.91 -6.46 0.98
N GLU A 100 -24.18 -5.18 1.20
CA GLU A 100 -25.29 -4.49 0.57
C GLU A 100 -24.76 -3.62 -0.56
N SER A 101 -25.33 -3.77 -1.75
CA SER A 101 -24.94 -2.94 -2.90
C SER A 101 -25.14 -1.47 -2.56
N PRO A 102 -24.12 -0.61 -2.78
CA PRO A 102 -24.26 0.82 -2.58
C PRO A 102 -25.32 1.43 -3.52
N ASN A 103 -25.70 2.67 -3.24
CA ASN A 103 -26.87 3.38 -3.78
C ASN A 103 -26.95 3.49 -5.33
N SER A 104 -25.89 3.12 -6.07
CA SER A 104 -25.83 3.12 -7.53
C SER A 104 -25.28 1.80 -8.09
N PRO A 105 -25.80 1.29 -9.24
CA PRO A 105 -25.28 0.09 -9.91
C PRO A 105 -23.79 0.16 -10.28
N MET A 106 -23.24 1.38 -10.42
CA MET A 106 -21.86 1.65 -10.80
C MET A 106 -20.90 1.80 -9.61
N GLU A 107 -21.42 1.81 -8.39
CA GLU A 107 -20.59 1.72 -7.19
C GLU A 107 -20.46 0.23 -6.81
N GLY A 108 -19.24 -0.25 -6.52
CA GLY A 108 -19.02 -1.63 -6.05
C GLY A 108 -18.99 -2.68 -7.16
N VAL A 109 -18.69 -2.33 -8.41
CA VAL A 109 -18.53 -3.31 -9.51
C VAL A 109 -17.45 -4.34 -9.17
N GLN A 110 -16.37 -3.89 -8.54
CA GLN A 110 -15.26 -4.73 -8.10
C GLN A 110 -15.69 -5.80 -7.08
N ASN A 111 -16.80 -5.58 -6.36
CA ASN A 111 -17.33 -6.49 -5.35
C ASN A 111 -18.25 -7.59 -5.91
N ARG A 112 -18.55 -7.54 -7.21
CA ARG A 112 -19.47 -8.49 -7.86
C ARG A 112 -18.80 -9.79 -8.29
N TYR A 113 -17.47 -9.78 -8.42
CA TYR A 113 -16.69 -10.90 -8.92
C TYR A 113 -15.44 -11.09 -8.08
N LYS A 114 -14.95 -12.33 -8.01
CA LYS A 114 -13.63 -12.67 -7.45
C LYS A 114 -12.54 -12.48 -8.51
N MET A 115 -12.55 -11.33 -9.18
CA MET A 115 -11.61 -11.05 -10.26
C MET A 115 -10.24 -10.70 -9.69
N TRP A 116 -9.20 -11.04 -10.45
CA TRP A 116 -7.85 -10.60 -10.12
C TRP A 116 -7.00 -10.54 -11.39
N ASN A 117 -6.02 -9.64 -11.38
CA ASN A 117 -4.99 -9.59 -12.41
C ASN A 117 -3.69 -10.16 -11.86
N SER A 118 -2.95 -10.88 -12.69
CA SER A 118 -1.55 -11.23 -12.43
C SER A 118 -0.63 -10.44 -13.34
N PHE A 119 0.55 -10.10 -12.82
CA PHE A 119 1.69 -9.65 -13.60
C PHE A 119 2.85 -10.58 -13.28
N VAL A 120 3.30 -11.33 -14.29
CA VAL A 120 4.28 -12.41 -14.11
C VAL A 120 5.50 -12.11 -14.97
N PRO A 121 6.72 -12.17 -14.43
CA PRO A 121 7.93 -11.99 -15.24
C PRO A 121 7.98 -13.00 -16.40
N VAL A 122 8.32 -12.55 -17.60
CA VAL A 122 8.44 -13.42 -18.78
C VAL A 122 9.43 -14.57 -18.54
N SER A 123 10.41 -14.35 -17.68
CA SER A 123 11.40 -15.35 -17.25
C SER A 123 10.76 -16.55 -16.55
N ALA A 124 9.57 -16.40 -15.94
CA ALA A 124 8.87 -17.49 -15.26
C ALA A 124 8.30 -18.54 -16.24
N PHE A 125 8.14 -18.17 -17.51
CA PHE A 125 7.68 -19.06 -18.58
C PHE A 125 8.82 -19.63 -19.43
N ASP A 126 10.07 -19.24 -19.15
CA ASP A 126 11.23 -19.75 -19.84
C ASP A 126 11.63 -21.13 -19.29
N PRO A 127 11.66 -22.20 -20.11
CA PRO A 127 12.07 -23.53 -19.64
C PRO A 127 13.47 -23.57 -19.00
N ARG A 128 14.36 -22.62 -19.33
CA ARG A 128 15.69 -22.51 -18.71
C ARG A 128 15.65 -22.14 -17.23
N ASN A 129 14.54 -21.58 -16.77
CA ASN A 129 14.31 -21.19 -15.37
C ASN A 129 13.42 -22.20 -14.62
N GLU A 130 13.27 -23.42 -15.13
CA GLU A 130 12.51 -24.48 -14.44
C GLU A 130 13.01 -24.64 -13.00
N GLY A 131 12.10 -24.63 -12.03
CA GLY A 131 12.40 -24.69 -10.61
C GLY A 131 12.74 -23.36 -9.93
N ARG A 132 13.02 -22.28 -10.68
CA ARG A 132 13.18 -20.93 -10.10
C ARG A 132 11.85 -20.48 -9.50
N LYS A 133 11.89 -19.98 -8.26
CA LYS A 133 10.74 -19.38 -7.56
C LYS A 133 10.89 -17.85 -7.47
N TYR A 134 9.78 -17.15 -7.49
CA TYR A 134 9.73 -15.70 -7.61
C TYR A 134 9.01 -15.07 -6.41
N PRO A 135 9.59 -14.02 -5.79
CA PRO A 135 8.87 -13.22 -4.80
C PRO A 135 7.55 -12.70 -5.37
N THR A 136 6.54 -12.61 -4.51
CA THR A 136 5.19 -12.23 -4.92
C THR A 136 4.66 -11.13 -4.01
N VAL A 137 4.06 -10.10 -4.59
CA VAL A 137 3.39 -9.02 -3.86
C VAL A 137 1.90 -9.03 -4.19
N VAL A 138 1.06 -9.14 -3.16
CA VAL A 138 -0.37 -8.87 -3.26
C VAL A 138 -0.58 -7.36 -3.13
N VAL A 139 -1.13 -6.72 -4.15
CA VAL A 139 -1.35 -5.28 -4.18
C VAL A 139 -2.84 -4.97 -4.11
N LEU A 140 -3.26 -4.32 -3.03
CA LEU A 140 -4.65 -3.98 -2.74
C LEU A 140 -4.95 -2.54 -3.16
N HIS A 141 -6.04 -2.34 -3.90
CA HIS A 141 -6.46 -1.03 -4.40
C HIS A 141 -7.23 -0.21 -3.35
N GLY A 142 -7.63 1.01 -3.72
CA GLY A 142 -8.48 1.86 -2.88
C GLY A 142 -9.93 1.38 -2.92
N GLY A 143 -10.72 1.75 -1.91
CA GLY A 143 -12.10 1.30 -1.82
C GLY A 143 -12.92 1.88 -2.97
N PHE A 144 -13.64 1.01 -3.69
CA PHE A 144 -14.38 1.37 -4.92
C PHE A 144 -13.52 1.81 -6.11
N ASN A 145 -12.21 1.55 -6.11
CA ASN A 145 -11.39 1.67 -7.31
C ASN A 145 -11.47 0.37 -8.15
N PRO A 146 -11.38 0.46 -9.48
CA PRO A 146 -11.17 -0.72 -10.31
C PRO A 146 -9.72 -1.23 -10.14
N ILE A 147 -9.52 -2.55 -10.28
CA ILE A 147 -8.19 -3.17 -10.17
C ILE A 147 -7.17 -2.62 -11.18
N SER A 148 -7.64 -2.07 -12.30
CA SER A 148 -6.81 -1.47 -13.34
C SER A 148 -6.02 -0.26 -12.84
N ILE A 149 -6.44 0.39 -11.76
CA ILE A 149 -5.72 1.56 -11.21
C ILE A 149 -4.28 1.22 -10.80
N ILE A 150 -4.03 -0.05 -10.43
CA ILE A 150 -2.71 -0.52 -9.99
C ILE A 150 -1.67 -0.44 -11.11
N ASP A 151 -2.09 -0.56 -12.38
CA ASP A 151 -1.22 -0.38 -13.54
C ASP A 151 -0.51 1.00 -13.52
N GLY A 152 -1.15 2.02 -12.94
CA GLY A 152 -0.66 3.39 -12.85
C GLY A 152 -0.07 3.81 -11.51
N TRP A 153 0.13 2.89 -10.56
CA TRP A 153 0.60 3.22 -9.20
C TRP A 153 2.07 2.89 -8.95
N GLY A 154 2.81 2.41 -9.94
CA GLY A 154 4.26 2.16 -9.83
C GLY A 154 4.63 0.78 -9.26
N PHE A 155 3.72 0.11 -8.55
CA PHE A 155 3.97 -1.21 -7.93
C PHE A 155 4.44 -2.25 -8.96
N VAL A 156 3.73 -2.38 -10.09
CA VAL A 156 4.05 -3.35 -11.13
C VAL A 156 5.35 -3.00 -11.85
N GLN A 157 5.62 -1.71 -12.08
CA GLN A 157 6.88 -1.24 -12.67
C GLN A 157 8.08 -1.59 -11.80
N GLU A 158 7.93 -1.50 -10.47
CA GLU A 158 9.01 -1.82 -9.54
C GLU A 158 9.22 -3.34 -9.40
N ALA A 159 8.13 -4.11 -9.43
CA ALA A 159 8.17 -5.56 -9.51
C ALA A 159 8.85 -6.04 -10.80
N ALA A 160 8.56 -5.41 -11.95
CA ALA A 160 9.16 -5.76 -13.23
C ALA A 160 10.70 -5.66 -13.21
N LYS A 161 11.24 -4.60 -12.59
CA LYS A 161 12.70 -4.43 -12.43
C LYS A 161 13.37 -5.54 -11.60
N ARG A 162 12.61 -6.17 -10.70
CA ARG A 162 13.09 -7.21 -9.78
C ARG A 162 12.73 -8.62 -10.23
N GLU A 163 11.98 -8.75 -11.31
CA GLU A 163 11.30 -9.99 -11.69
C GLU A 163 10.46 -10.54 -10.53
N TRP A 164 9.55 -9.74 -9.98
CA TRP A 164 8.59 -10.19 -8.96
C TRP A 164 7.21 -10.40 -9.58
N ILE A 165 6.46 -11.35 -9.04
CA ILE A 165 5.05 -11.56 -9.40
C ILE A 165 4.19 -10.55 -8.65
N VAL A 166 3.22 -9.95 -9.33
CA VAL A 166 2.21 -9.11 -8.69
C VAL A 166 0.84 -9.75 -8.85
N ILE A 167 0.08 -9.79 -7.76
CA ILE A 167 -1.29 -10.29 -7.71
C ILE A 167 -2.18 -9.13 -7.26
N VAL A 168 -3.18 -8.78 -8.06
CA VAL A 168 -4.10 -7.66 -7.80
C VAL A 168 -5.53 -8.19 -7.69
N PRO A 169 -6.03 -8.48 -6.48
CA PRO A 169 -7.42 -8.89 -6.28
C PRO A 169 -8.37 -7.69 -6.38
N SER A 170 -9.63 -7.94 -6.76
CA SER A 170 -10.71 -6.93 -6.70
C SER A 170 -11.43 -6.86 -5.35
N LEU A 171 -11.21 -7.87 -4.51
CA LEU A 171 -11.78 -8.01 -3.18
C LEU A 171 -10.62 -8.13 -2.19
N GLU A 172 -10.60 -7.22 -1.21
CA GLU A 172 -9.52 -7.12 -0.23
C GLU A 172 -9.72 -8.02 1.00
N LEU A 173 -10.77 -8.85 1.01
CA LEU A 173 -11.08 -9.80 2.08
C LEU A 173 -10.00 -10.87 2.21
N ASP A 174 -9.56 -11.13 3.44
CA ASP A 174 -8.46 -12.05 3.74
C ASP A 174 -8.71 -13.48 3.25
N ASP A 175 -9.92 -14.01 3.42
CA ASP A 175 -10.26 -15.37 2.97
C ASP A 175 -10.40 -15.49 1.44
N ILE A 176 -10.79 -14.41 0.75
CA ILE A 176 -10.80 -14.36 -0.71
C ILE A 176 -9.38 -14.23 -1.27
N ILE A 177 -8.53 -13.44 -0.62
CA ILE A 177 -7.11 -13.33 -0.99
C ILE A 177 -6.39 -14.67 -0.83
N ASP A 178 -6.69 -15.44 0.22
CA ASP A 178 -6.17 -16.81 0.36
C ASP A 178 -6.57 -17.71 -0.81
N GLU A 179 -7.84 -17.68 -1.20
CA GLU A 179 -8.34 -18.46 -2.33
C GLU A 179 -7.59 -18.08 -3.62
N ILE A 180 -7.34 -16.79 -3.83
CA ILE A 180 -6.59 -16.27 -4.98
C ILE A 180 -5.12 -16.70 -4.90
N LEU A 181 -4.47 -16.62 -3.74
CA LEU A 181 -3.09 -17.06 -3.57
C LEU A 181 -2.95 -18.56 -3.82
N ASP A 182 -3.91 -19.38 -3.38
CA ASP A 182 -3.92 -20.82 -3.64
C ASP A 182 -4.09 -21.14 -5.14
N LYS A 183 -4.88 -20.35 -5.87
CA LYS A 183 -4.97 -20.43 -7.34
C LYS A 183 -3.64 -20.00 -7.98
N ALA A 184 -3.06 -18.88 -7.55
CA ALA A 184 -1.82 -18.33 -8.09
C ALA A 184 -0.62 -19.26 -7.88
N LYS A 185 -0.51 -19.94 -6.74
CA LYS A 185 0.56 -20.93 -6.45
C LYS A 185 0.52 -22.16 -7.38
N LYS A 186 -0.65 -22.49 -7.93
CA LYS A 186 -0.82 -23.57 -8.91
C LYS A 186 -0.44 -23.14 -10.33
N LEU A 187 -0.63 -21.85 -10.64
CA LEU A 187 -0.37 -21.28 -11.96
C LEU A 187 1.07 -20.81 -12.12
N TYR A 188 1.68 -20.31 -11.03
CA TYR A 188 2.96 -19.60 -11.10
C TYR A 188 3.96 -20.13 -10.07
N PRO A 189 5.27 -20.03 -10.37
CA PRO A 189 6.33 -20.45 -9.47
C PRO A 189 6.56 -19.44 -8.33
N ILE A 190 5.58 -19.31 -7.43
CA ILE A 190 5.65 -18.43 -6.26
C ILE A 190 6.69 -18.95 -5.25
N ASP A 191 7.54 -18.04 -4.77
CA ASP A 191 8.36 -18.26 -3.59
C ASP A 191 7.53 -18.01 -2.33
N GLU A 192 7.09 -19.09 -1.70
CA GLU A 192 6.26 -19.03 -0.49
C GLU A 192 6.97 -18.44 0.73
N SER A 193 8.30 -18.30 0.69
CA SER A 193 9.04 -17.57 1.74
C SER A 193 9.02 -16.06 1.53
N ARG A 194 8.65 -15.57 0.34
CA ARG A 194 8.70 -14.15 -0.04
C ARG A 194 7.39 -13.70 -0.66
N ILE A 195 6.32 -13.85 0.13
CA ILE A 195 5.01 -13.27 -0.17
C ILE A 195 4.84 -12.01 0.67
N TYR A 196 4.49 -10.89 0.03
CA TYR A 196 4.28 -9.60 0.67
C TYR A 196 2.86 -9.10 0.37
N ALA A 197 2.34 -8.21 1.21
CA ALA A 197 1.09 -7.50 0.93
C ALA A 197 1.27 -5.99 1.08
N CYS A 198 0.72 -5.21 0.17
CA CYS A 198 0.73 -3.76 0.26
C CYS A 198 -0.48 -3.16 -0.43
N GLY A 199 -0.74 -1.89 -0.20
CA GLY A 199 -1.84 -1.20 -0.84
C GLY A 199 -1.92 0.25 -0.42
N PHE A 200 -2.88 0.96 -1.02
CA PHE A 200 -3.08 2.38 -0.75
C PHE A 200 -4.51 2.65 -0.30
N SER A 201 -4.70 3.60 0.63
CA SER A 201 -6.02 3.97 1.15
C SER A 201 -6.72 2.78 1.83
N TYR A 202 -7.90 2.37 1.37
CA TYR A 202 -8.57 1.17 1.87
C TYR A 202 -7.70 -0.09 1.73
N GLY A 203 -7.02 -0.29 0.60
CA GLY A 203 -6.06 -1.38 0.43
C GLY A 203 -4.85 -1.25 1.36
N GLY A 204 -4.50 -0.02 1.76
CA GLY A 204 -3.53 0.22 2.82
C GLY A 204 -4.05 -0.27 4.17
N TYR A 205 -5.27 0.09 4.54
CA TYR A 205 -5.94 -0.42 5.74
C TYR A 205 -6.02 -1.96 5.74
N MET A 206 -6.41 -2.56 4.61
CA MET A 206 -6.50 -4.03 4.47
C MET A 206 -5.13 -4.71 4.49
N SER A 207 -4.08 -4.09 3.96
CA SER A 207 -2.71 -4.61 4.07
C SER A 207 -2.21 -4.62 5.52
N CYS A 208 -2.61 -3.63 6.32
CA CYS A 208 -2.36 -3.62 7.76
C CYS A 208 -3.09 -4.79 8.45
N THR A 209 -4.35 -5.01 8.09
CA THR A 209 -5.15 -6.15 8.57
C THR A 209 -4.51 -7.49 8.21
N LEU A 210 -4.00 -7.65 6.98
CA LEU A 210 -3.29 -8.86 6.56
C LEU A 210 -2.03 -9.12 7.39
N GLY A 211 -1.22 -8.09 7.66
CA GLY A 211 -0.04 -8.23 8.52
C GLY A 211 -0.38 -8.62 9.96
N ASN A 212 -1.47 -8.07 10.51
CA ASN A 212 -1.95 -8.40 11.84
C ASN A 212 -2.58 -9.80 11.92
N LYS A 213 -3.31 -10.25 10.90
CA LYS A 213 -4.03 -11.53 10.89
C LYS A 213 -3.20 -12.71 10.39
N ARG A 214 -2.35 -12.51 9.38
CA ARG A 214 -1.74 -13.56 8.56
C ARG A 214 -0.20 -13.57 8.53
N PRO A 215 0.46 -13.56 9.71
CA PRO A 215 1.91 -13.69 9.78
C PRO A 215 2.46 -15.07 9.39
N ASP A 216 1.59 -16.04 9.16
CA ASP A 216 1.88 -17.33 8.57
C ASP A 216 2.11 -17.28 7.04
N VAL A 217 1.62 -16.23 6.37
CA VAL A 217 1.69 -16.04 4.92
C VAL A 217 2.70 -14.98 4.54
N TYR A 218 2.63 -13.80 5.15
CA TYR A 218 3.37 -12.63 4.69
C TYR A 218 4.74 -12.50 5.38
N ALA A 219 5.76 -12.19 4.59
CA ALA A 219 7.10 -11.88 5.06
C ALA A 219 7.24 -10.42 5.54
N ALA A 220 6.48 -9.50 4.93
CA ALA A 220 6.36 -8.10 5.32
C ALA A 220 5.09 -7.49 4.71
N VAL A 221 4.62 -6.38 5.29
CA VAL A 221 3.46 -5.63 4.77
C VAL A 221 3.72 -4.13 4.58
N GLY A 222 3.03 -3.53 3.62
CA GLY A 222 3.21 -2.14 3.19
C GLY A 222 1.91 -1.31 3.18
N PRO A 223 1.23 -1.09 4.32
CA PRO A 223 0.04 -0.26 4.36
C PRO A 223 0.36 1.23 4.12
N CYS A 224 -0.10 1.78 3.01
CA CYS A 224 0.13 3.18 2.63
C CYS A 224 -1.18 3.96 2.50
N GLY A 225 -1.13 5.28 2.68
CA GLY A 225 -2.34 6.12 2.65
C GLY A 225 -3.36 5.80 3.76
N ALA A 226 -2.96 5.05 4.79
CA ALA A 226 -3.83 4.61 5.89
C ALA A 226 -3.10 4.81 7.22
N PRO A 227 -3.82 5.07 8.33
CA PRO A 227 -3.20 5.10 9.65
C PRO A 227 -2.57 3.76 9.99
N ILE A 228 -1.34 3.78 10.53
CA ILE A 228 -0.74 2.61 11.17
C ILE A 228 -1.51 2.28 12.44
N ASN A 229 -2.01 1.05 12.58
CA ASN A 229 -2.78 0.62 13.75
C ASN A 229 -2.73 -0.91 13.92
N ASN A 230 -3.35 -1.42 14.97
CA ASN A 230 -3.51 -2.86 15.22
C ASN A 230 -4.73 -3.47 14.49
N SER A 231 -5.38 -2.71 13.62
CA SER A 231 -6.57 -3.10 12.86
C SER A 231 -7.77 -3.52 13.71
N PHE A 232 -7.87 -3.10 14.97
CA PHE A 232 -9.07 -3.35 15.79
C PHE A 232 -10.32 -2.85 15.07
N CYS A 233 -11.34 -3.70 15.04
CA CYS A 233 -12.56 -3.48 14.28
C CYS A 233 -13.67 -4.34 14.87
N ASP A 234 -14.71 -3.75 15.44
CA ASP A 234 -15.83 -4.46 16.08
C ASP A 234 -17.04 -4.67 15.15
N LYS A 235 -17.05 -4.01 13.98
CA LYS A 235 -18.10 -4.04 12.96
C LYS A 235 -17.47 -3.97 11.58
N ALA A 236 -18.13 -4.48 10.54
CA ALA A 236 -17.64 -4.34 9.17
C ALA A 236 -17.37 -2.86 8.82
N ILE A 237 -16.19 -2.59 8.24
CA ILE A 237 -15.74 -1.28 7.76
C ILE A 237 -15.27 -1.45 6.31
N GLY A 238 -15.64 -0.52 5.45
CA GLY A 238 -15.17 -0.48 4.07
C GLY A 238 -16.22 -0.91 3.05
N PRO A 239 -15.83 -0.95 1.76
CA PRO A 239 -16.69 -1.40 0.68
C PRO A 239 -17.12 -2.86 0.83
N GLU A 240 -16.26 -3.74 1.33
CA GLU A 240 -16.55 -5.14 1.61
C GLU A 240 -16.98 -5.34 3.07
N PRO A 241 -17.82 -6.35 3.37
CA PRO A 241 -18.26 -6.65 4.72
C PRO A 241 -17.17 -7.44 5.46
N GLN A 242 -16.03 -6.77 5.74
CA GLN A 242 -14.90 -7.39 6.43
C GLN A 242 -15.31 -7.94 7.80
N MET A 243 -14.77 -9.10 8.16
CA MET A 243 -15.00 -9.66 9.49
C MET A 243 -14.27 -8.82 10.56
N PRO A 244 -14.90 -8.56 11.72
CA PRO A 244 -14.27 -7.95 12.88
C PRO A 244 -12.93 -8.57 13.25
N PHE A 245 -12.07 -7.75 13.85
CA PHE A 245 -10.77 -8.16 14.36
C PHE A 245 -10.55 -7.60 15.76
N ASP A 246 -10.04 -8.44 16.66
CA ASP A 246 -9.84 -8.14 18.08
C ASP A 246 -8.69 -7.18 18.35
N GLY A 247 -7.93 -6.78 17.32
CA GLY A 247 -6.79 -5.88 17.46
C GLY A 247 -5.56 -6.54 18.10
N ILE A 248 -5.52 -7.86 18.20
CA ILE A 248 -4.38 -8.62 18.75
C ILE A 248 -3.56 -9.21 17.60
N PRO A 249 -2.39 -8.64 17.27
CA PRO A 249 -1.55 -9.16 16.18
C PRO A 249 -1.20 -10.63 16.39
N ARG A 250 -1.49 -11.48 15.40
CA ARG A 250 -1.27 -12.94 15.48
C ARG A 250 0.21 -13.32 15.52
N ALA A 251 1.09 -12.40 15.13
CA ALA A 251 2.53 -12.57 15.16
C ALA A 251 3.05 -12.79 16.60
N LEU A 252 2.41 -12.15 17.59
CA LEU A 252 2.72 -12.34 19.01
C LEU A 252 2.45 -13.78 19.46
N ALA A 253 1.29 -14.34 19.09
CA ALA A 253 0.94 -15.73 19.41
C ALA A 253 1.84 -16.74 18.70
N MET A 254 2.36 -16.38 17.52
CA MET A 254 3.31 -17.18 16.76
C MET A 254 4.77 -16.99 17.19
N ASN A 255 5.04 -16.11 18.16
CA ASN A 255 6.38 -15.74 18.60
C ASN A 255 7.32 -15.39 17.42
N THR A 256 6.82 -14.53 16.52
CA THR A 256 7.56 -14.10 15.32
C THR A 256 7.38 -12.62 15.08
N ASN A 257 8.30 -12.04 14.29
CA ASN A 257 8.21 -10.63 13.89
C ASN A 257 7.34 -10.48 12.63
N MET A 258 6.72 -9.31 12.46
CA MET A 258 6.03 -8.93 11.22
C MET A 258 6.50 -7.52 10.78
N PRO A 259 7.48 -7.46 9.86
CA PRO A 259 7.99 -6.21 9.33
C PRO A 259 6.91 -5.40 8.60
N ILE A 260 6.94 -4.08 8.81
CA ILE A 260 5.95 -3.14 8.28
C ILE A 260 6.61 -1.89 7.70
N PHE A 261 6.19 -1.52 6.50
CA PHE A 261 6.47 -0.23 5.86
C PHE A 261 5.19 0.60 5.77
N THR A 262 5.21 1.85 6.20
CA THR A 262 4.07 2.75 6.03
C THR A 262 4.49 4.06 5.39
N ALA A 263 3.63 4.59 4.52
CA ALA A 263 3.87 5.86 3.87
C ALA A 263 2.57 6.64 3.63
N SER A 264 2.61 7.94 3.88
CA SER A 264 1.55 8.88 3.52
C SER A 264 2.12 10.24 3.16
N GLY A 265 1.37 10.99 2.36
CA GLY A 265 1.65 12.40 2.13
C GLY A 265 1.40 13.23 3.39
N ASN A 266 2.14 14.32 3.58
CA ASN A 266 1.89 15.22 4.71
C ASN A 266 0.54 15.96 4.58
N LEU A 267 -0.03 16.03 3.38
CA LEU A 267 -1.36 16.58 3.11
C LEU A 267 -2.44 15.50 3.05
N ASP A 268 -2.11 14.25 3.41
CA ASP A 268 -3.04 13.13 3.46
C ASP A 268 -3.69 13.02 4.85
N GLY A 269 -4.87 13.62 4.99
CA GLY A 269 -5.79 13.37 6.11
C GLY A 269 -5.25 13.70 7.51
N GLY A 270 -4.32 14.66 7.61
CA GLY A 270 -3.80 15.17 8.89
C GLY A 270 -2.96 14.18 9.69
N ARG A 271 -2.33 13.19 9.04
CA ARG A 271 -1.53 12.16 9.73
C ARG A 271 -0.14 12.64 10.17
N PHE A 272 0.43 13.57 9.41
CA PHE A 272 1.75 14.14 9.66
C PHE A 272 1.69 15.65 9.87
N PRO A 273 2.54 16.22 10.72
CA PRO A 273 3.44 15.50 11.64
C PRO A 273 2.69 14.77 12.75
N VAL A 274 3.23 13.65 13.24
CA VAL A 274 2.52 12.78 14.20
C VAL A 274 2.17 13.53 15.50
N TYR A 275 3.01 14.45 15.99
CA TYR A 275 2.72 15.25 17.19
C TYR A 275 1.53 16.23 17.05
N ASP A 276 1.05 16.50 15.83
CA ASP A 276 -0.16 17.30 15.57
C ASP A 276 -1.16 16.53 14.69
N ALA A 277 -1.11 15.19 14.75
CA ALA A 277 -2.02 14.33 14.00
C ALA A 277 -3.48 14.63 14.35
N LYS A 278 -4.33 14.71 13.32
CA LYS A 278 -5.75 15.06 13.42
C LYS A 278 -6.61 14.03 12.72
N ASN A 279 -7.80 13.82 13.27
CA ASN A 279 -8.84 13.05 12.61
C ASN A 279 -9.38 13.86 11.42
N MET A 280 -9.34 13.27 10.22
CA MET A 280 -9.73 13.95 8.99
C MET A 280 -11.21 14.38 8.92
N TYR A 281 -12.10 13.76 9.71
CA TYR A 281 -13.55 14.00 9.64
C TYR A 281 -14.01 15.12 10.58
N ASN A 282 -13.38 15.25 11.74
CA ASN A 282 -13.82 16.19 12.78
C ASN A 282 -12.70 17.14 13.27
N GLY A 283 -11.47 16.96 12.80
CA GLY A 283 -10.31 17.78 13.16
C GLY A 283 -9.80 17.60 14.59
N SER A 284 -10.36 16.66 15.37
CA SER A 284 -9.89 16.39 16.73
C SER A 284 -8.48 15.80 16.71
N SER A 285 -7.73 15.96 17.81
CA SER A 285 -6.43 15.29 17.97
C SER A 285 -6.58 13.78 17.77
N PHE A 286 -5.61 13.19 17.08
CA PHE A 286 -5.49 11.75 16.80
C PHE A 286 -4.08 11.23 17.13
N VAL A 287 -3.29 12.03 17.88
CA VAL A 287 -1.89 11.73 18.22
C VAL A 287 -1.78 10.45 19.05
N LYS A 288 -2.67 10.28 20.04
CA LYS A 288 -2.64 9.13 20.95
C LYS A 288 -2.85 7.82 20.18
N GLU A 289 -3.84 7.79 19.29
CA GLU A 289 -4.19 6.64 18.47
C GLU A 289 -3.07 6.30 17.47
N MET A 290 -2.45 7.32 16.85
CA MET A 290 -1.29 7.12 15.97
C MET A 290 -0.11 6.51 16.72
N VAL A 291 0.24 7.06 17.90
CA VAL A 291 1.36 6.56 18.72
C VAL A 291 1.07 5.13 19.21
N GLU A 292 -0.15 4.83 19.66
CA GLU A 292 -0.52 3.47 20.06
C GLU A 292 -0.47 2.49 18.88
N GLY A 293 -0.89 2.94 17.69
CA GLY A 293 -0.77 2.17 16.46
C GLY A 293 0.68 1.80 16.14
N ILE A 294 1.60 2.77 16.20
CA ILE A 294 3.05 2.54 16.04
C ILE A 294 3.57 1.59 17.12
N ASN A 295 3.18 1.79 18.38
CA ASN A 295 3.63 0.97 19.49
C ASN A 295 3.12 -0.47 19.42
N SER A 296 1.92 -0.71 18.89
CA SER A 296 1.45 -2.07 18.58
C SER A 296 2.40 -2.81 17.64
N TRP A 297 2.85 -2.14 16.59
CA TRP A 297 3.84 -2.70 15.67
C TRP A 297 5.24 -2.79 16.28
N ALA A 298 5.62 -1.87 17.18
CA ALA A 298 6.87 -1.94 17.93
C ALA A 298 6.92 -3.21 18.80
N ARG A 299 5.84 -3.53 19.51
CA ARG A 299 5.73 -4.76 20.32
C ARG A 299 5.82 -6.02 19.47
N VAL A 300 5.18 -6.04 18.30
CA VAL A 300 5.24 -7.17 17.34
C VAL A 300 6.65 -7.42 16.82
N ASN A 301 7.47 -6.36 16.72
CA ASN A 301 8.80 -6.44 16.13
C ASN A 301 9.94 -6.30 17.16
N ASP A 302 9.66 -6.46 18.46
CA ASP A 302 10.65 -6.27 19.53
C ASP A 302 11.46 -4.95 19.42
N ALA A 303 10.77 -3.87 19.05
CA ALA A 303 11.32 -2.52 18.97
C ALA A 303 10.91 -1.69 20.20
N LYS A 304 11.68 -0.65 20.51
CA LYS A 304 11.36 0.28 21.60
C LYS A 304 10.07 1.05 21.28
N GLU A 305 9.10 1.00 22.19
CA GLU A 305 7.88 1.82 22.11
C GLU A 305 8.21 3.32 22.26
N ILE A 306 7.47 4.15 21.54
CA ILE A 306 7.57 5.61 21.56
C ILE A 306 6.75 6.15 22.73
N ASP A 307 7.34 7.07 23.49
CA ASP A 307 6.66 7.74 24.60
C ASP A 307 5.76 8.87 24.08
N LEU A 308 4.47 8.81 24.42
CA LEU A 308 3.48 9.80 23.99
C LEU A 308 3.80 11.21 24.50
N SER A 309 4.35 11.34 25.71
CA SER A 309 4.70 12.65 26.28
C SER A 309 5.89 13.27 25.55
N GLU A 310 6.87 12.47 25.10
CA GLU A 310 7.97 12.93 24.27
C GLU A 310 7.47 13.42 22.90
N VAL A 311 6.53 12.69 22.27
CA VAL A 311 5.88 13.09 21.01
C VAL A 311 5.16 14.43 21.18
N LEU A 312 4.34 14.59 22.22
CA LEU A 312 3.60 15.83 22.46
C LEU A 312 4.52 17.02 22.77
N ALA A 313 5.63 16.79 23.47
CA ALA A 313 6.61 17.82 23.80
C ALA A 313 7.33 18.38 22.55
N MET A 314 7.40 17.63 21.45
CA MET A 314 8.00 18.11 20.19
C MET A 314 7.33 19.39 19.66
N ARG A 315 6.03 19.60 19.92
CA ARG A 315 5.29 20.77 19.42
C ARG A 315 5.89 22.11 19.85
N GLU A 316 6.47 22.14 21.05
CA GLU A 316 7.00 23.34 21.68
C GLU A 316 8.51 23.51 21.45
N ARG A 317 9.15 22.56 20.74
CA ARG A 317 10.59 22.60 20.43
C ARG A 317 10.86 23.42 19.18
N ASP A 318 11.83 24.32 19.25
CA ASP A 318 12.32 25.15 18.14
C ASP A 318 13.61 24.62 17.49
N ASP A 319 14.25 23.63 18.12
CA ASP A 319 15.53 23.03 17.73
C ASP A 319 15.40 21.78 16.84
N LEU A 320 14.19 21.41 16.43
CA LEU A 320 13.94 20.24 15.59
C LEU A 320 14.53 20.41 14.18
N SER A 321 15.15 19.34 13.68
CA SER A 321 15.49 19.22 12.26
C SER A 321 14.22 19.14 11.39
N GLU A 322 14.36 19.39 10.08
CA GLU A 322 13.22 19.33 9.15
C GLU A 322 12.62 17.92 9.05
N ALA A 323 13.42 16.86 9.22
CA ALA A 323 12.93 15.49 9.26
C ALA A 323 12.13 15.20 10.53
N GLU A 324 12.59 15.69 11.70
CA GLU A 324 11.84 15.59 12.95
C GLU A 324 10.53 16.38 12.88
N LYS A 325 10.54 17.59 12.29
CA LYS A 325 9.33 18.38 12.04
C LYS A 325 8.37 17.71 11.08
N GLY A 326 8.87 17.04 10.04
CA GLY A 326 8.03 16.41 9.02
C GLY A 326 7.39 15.10 9.49
N LEU A 327 8.14 14.27 10.22
CA LEU A 327 7.64 13.01 10.79
C LEU A 327 6.84 13.26 12.08
N GLY A 328 7.32 14.15 12.94
CA GLY A 328 6.76 14.39 14.26
C GLY A 328 6.93 13.25 15.25
N LEU A 329 8.07 12.53 15.17
CA LEU A 329 8.41 11.42 16.06
C LEU A 329 9.79 11.66 16.72
N PRO A 330 9.95 11.36 18.02
CA PRO A 330 11.19 11.57 18.76
C PRO A 330 12.16 10.40 18.54
N LEU A 331 12.65 10.24 17.31
CA LEU A 331 13.56 9.15 16.93
C LEU A 331 15.03 9.58 17.05
N PRO A 332 15.96 8.65 17.37
CA PRO A 332 17.39 8.89 17.29
C PRO A 332 17.84 9.33 15.88
N ALA A 333 18.92 10.10 15.79
CA ALA A 333 19.40 10.64 14.51
C ALA A 333 19.76 9.56 13.47
N ASP A 334 20.28 8.40 13.90
CA ASP A 334 20.61 7.27 13.02
C ASP A 334 19.38 6.48 12.54
N CYS A 335 18.21 6.79 13.10
CA CYS A 335 16.91 6.27 12.68
C CYS A 335 16.16 7.23 11.75
N LEU A 336 16.72 8.42 11.47
CA LEU A 336 16.13 9.43 10.61
C LEU A 336 16.89 9.53 9.29
N LYS A 337 16.15 9.53 8.18
CA LYS A 337 16.71 9.68 6.83
C LYS A 337 15.86 10.65 6.02
N THR A 338 16.51 11.40 5.14
CA THR A 338 15.83 12.24 4.15
C THR A 338 16.20 11.77 2.76
N VAL A 339 15.20 11.50 1.93
CA VAL A 339 15.36 11.12 0.52
C VAL A 339 14.68 12.16 -0.35
N VAL A 340 15.46 12.82 -1.22
CA VAL A 340 14.92 13.72 -2.24
C VAL A 340 14.96 12.98 -3.57
N SER A 341 13.79 12.75 -4.15
CA SER A 341 13.63 11.93 -5.35
C SER A 341 12.40 12.40 -6.13
N ASP A 342 12.44 12.35 -7.45
CA ASP A 342 11.38 12.85 -8.33
C ASP A 342 10.88 14.26 -7.96
N GLY A 343 11.78 15.12 -7.48
CA GLY A 343 11.42 16.49 -7.08
C GLY A 343 10.67 16.61 -5.75
N ILE A 344 10.48 15.54 -5.00
CA ILE A 344 9.81 15.56 -3.69
C ILE A 344 10.77 15.15 -2.57
N THR A 345 10.59 15.78 -1.40
CA THR A 345 11.32 15.43 -0.17
C THR A 345 10.53 14.39 0.60
N ASN A 346 11.20 13.34 1.04
CA ASN A 346 10.62 12.27 1.82
C ASN A 346 11.41 12.10 3.10
N TYR A 347 10.73 12.20 4.24
CA TYR A 347 11.31 11.95 5.55
C TYR A 347 10.99 10.52 5.97
N ILE A 348 11.99 9.79 6.44
CA ILE A 348 11.89 8.38 6.81
C ILE A 348 12.34 8.23 8.26
N GLY A 349 11.49 7.60 9.06
CA GLY A 349 11.76 7.15 10.42
C GLY A 349 11.80 5.63 10.49
N ASP A 350 12.91 5.08 10.95
CA ASP A 350 13.12 3.64 11.11
C ASP A 350 13.08 3.28 12.61
N LEU A 351 12.19 2.37 13.03
CA LEU A 351 12.29 1.76 14.36
C LEU A 351 13.02 0.42 14.22
N LYS A 352 14.12 0.31 14.98
CA LYS A 352 14.95 -0.88 15.03
C LYS A 352 14.47 -1.80 16.14
N SER A 353 14.39 -3.08 15.83
CA SER A 353 14.26 -4.15 16.80
C SER A 353 15.49 -4.22 17.71
N ARG A 354 15.41 -4.97 18.80
CA ARG A 354 16.52 -5.18 19.75
C ARG A 354 17.80 -5.73 19.10
N ASP A 355 17.66 -6.52 18.04
CA ASP A 355 18.76 -7.06 17.25
C ASP A 355 19.39 -6.05 16.27
N GLY A 356 18.88 -4.82 16.23
CA GLY A 356 19.37 -3.73 15.38
C GLY A 356 18.74 -3.66 13.99
N VAL A 357 17.92 -4.64 13.61
CA VAL A 357 17.25 -4.68 12.29
C VAL A 357 16.09 -3.68 12.25
N THR A 358 16.02 -2.88 11.19
CA THR A 358 14.86 -2.01 10.92
C THR A 358 13.68 -2.86 10.47
N ARG A 359 12.70 -3.08 11.35
CA ARG A 359 11.47 -3.82 11.00
C ARG A 359 10.23 -2.93 10.89
N ILE A 360 10.33 -1.65 11.24
CA ILE A 360 9.25 -0.69 11.05
C ILE A 360 9.83 0.53 10.36
N ARG A 361 9.30 0.86 9.19
CA ARG A 361 9.63 2.08 8.45
C ARG A 361 8.39 2.95 8.30
N ILE A 362 8.51 4.22 8.65
CA ILE A 362 7.46 5.24 8.53
C ILE A 362 7.98 6.35 7.62
N MET A 363 7.26 6.64 6.55
CA MET A 363 7.66 7.61 5.53
C MET A 363 6.61 8.70 5.36
N CYS A 364 7.05 9.95 5.45
CA CYS A 364 6.25 11.14 5.19
C CYS A 364 6.71 11.78 3.86
N MET A 365 5.79 11.90 2.91
CA MET A 365 6.06 12.51 1.60
C MET A 365 5.59 13.97 1.61
N MET A 366 6.50 14.91 1.40
CA MET A 366 6.19 16.34 1.53
C MET A 366 5.50 16.90 0.28
N ASN A 367 4.50 17.75 0.52
CA ASN A 367 3.63 18.36 -0.50
C ASN A 367 2.81 17.35 -1.32
N ILE A 368 2.54 16.17 -0.76
CA ILE A 368 1.82 15.08 -1.42
C ILE A 368 0.43 14.92 -0.76
N PRO A 369 -0.66 14.87 -1.55
CA PRO A 369 -2.01 14.59 -1.07
C PRO A 369 -2.22 13.08 -0.88
N HIS A 370 -3.47 12.61 -0.81
CA HIS A 370 -3.83 11.21 -0.69
C HIS A 370 -3.63 10.44 -2.01
N TRP A 371 -2.37 10.26 -2.45
CA TRP A 371 -2.01 9.51 -3.66
C TRP A 371 -0.64 8.83 -3.56
N PRO A 372 -0.45 7.64 -4.18
CA PRO A 372 0.87 7.01 -4.30
C PRO A 372 1.90 7.88 -5.01
N THR A 373 3.17 7.67 -4.69
CA THR A 373 4.30 8.26 -5.43
C THR A 373 5.28 7.17 -5.88
N PRO A 374 6.08 7.41 -6.94
CA PRO A 374 7.07 6.43 -7.35
C PRO A 374 8.11 6.13 -6.27
N GLU A 375 8.52 7.13 -5.49
CA GLU A 375 9.51 6.94 -4.42
C GLU A 375 8.97 6.10 -3.26
N MET A 376 7.68 6.24 -2.91
CA MET A 376 7.02 5.37 -1.93
C MET A 376 7.18 3.90 -2.31
N VAL A 377 6.91 3.56 -3.57
CA VAL A 377 6.99 2.18 -4.05
C VAL A 377 8.43 1.68 -4.05
N ARG A 378 9.39 2.49 -4.49
CA ARG A 378 10.82 2.11 -4.47
C ARG A 378 11.30 1.78 -3.06
N GLN A 379 11.00 2.63 -2.09
CA GLN A 379 11.38 2.42 -0.68
C GLN A 379 10.70 1.19 -0.08
N MET A 380 9.44 0.94 -0.44
CA MET A 380 8.69 -0.22 0.06
C MET A 380 9.22 -1.54 -0.51
N TYR A 381 9.49 -1.62 -1.82
CA TYR A 381 10.04 -2.85 -2.43
C TYR A 381 11.46 -3.14 -1.95
N GLU A 382 12.27 -2.09 -1.74
CA GLU A 382 13.58 -2.22 -1.10
C GLU A 382 13.46 -2.74 0.33
N PHE A 383 12.52 -2.20 1.11
CA PHE A 383 12.26 -2.71 2.45
C PHE A 383 11.84 -4.18 2.43
N PHE A 384 10.95 -4.58 1.52
CA PHE A 384 10.51 -5.98 1.38
C PHE A 384 11.63 -6.94 1.02
N SER A 385 12.60 -6.53 0.19
CA SER A 385 13.65 -7.44 -0.28
C SER A 385 14.54 -7.99 0.83
N HIS A 386 14.58 -7.32 1.99
CA HIS A 386 15.33 -7.80 3.15
C HIS A 386 14.63 -8.90 3.94
N PHE A 387 13.34 -9.16 3.70
CA PHE A 387 12.56 -10.07 4.54
C PHE A 387 12.07 -11.30 3.80
N SER A 388 12.19 -12.44 4.49
CA SER A 388 11.51 -13.69 4.12
C SER A 388 10.87 -14.33 5.35
N ARG A 389 10.00 -15.30 5.11
CA ARG A 389 9.26 -16.08 6.10
C ARG A 389 9.64 -17.54 5.92
N ASP A 390 10.21 -18.19 6.94
CA ASP A 390 10.47 -19.63 6.83
C ASP A 390 9.14 -20.38 6.61
N PRO A 391 8.97 -21.14 5.51
CA PRO A 391 7.68 -21.76 5.21
C PRO A 391 7.22 -22.80 6.24
N LYS A 392 8.15 -23.37 7.03
CA LYS A 392 7.89 -24.41 8.03
C LYS A 392 7.74 -23.81 9.44
N THR A 393 8.71 -23.03 9.89
CA THR A 393 8.75 -22.49 11.26
C THR A 393 7.98 -21.19 11.40
N LYS A 394 7.72 -20.49 10.28
CA LYS A 394 7.12 -19.15 10.23
C LYS A 394 7.98 -18.08 10.91
N GLU A 395 9.26 -18.34 11.09
CA GLU A 395 10.22 -17.35 11.55
C GLU A 395 10.41 -16.24 10.52
N SER A 396 10.57 -15.00 10.99
CA SER A 396 10.91 -13.84 10.15
C SER A 396 12.42 -13.78 9.99
N ILE A 397 12.89 -13.92 8.75
CA ILE A 397 14.32 -13.93 8.41
C ILE A 397 14.65 -12.60 7.75
N TYR A 398 15.67 -11.92 8.29
CA TYR A 398 16.26 -10.73 7.68
C TYR A 398 17.53 -11.08 6.90
N THR A 399 17.70 -10.49 5.72
CA THR A 399 18.91 -10.58 4.90
C THR A 399 19.39 -9.16 4.60
N GLU A 400 20.67 -8.89 4.88
CA GLU A 400 21.31 -7.58 4.65
C GLU A 400 21.32 -7.15 3.19
#